data_AF-A0A7X5N622-F1
#
_entry.id   AF-A0A7X5N622-F1
#
_cell.length_a   1.000
_cell.length_b   1.000
_cell.length_c   1.000
_cell.angle_alpha   90.00
_cell.angle_beta   90.00
_cell.angle_gamma   90.00
#
_symmetry.space_group_name_H-M   'P 1'
#
loop_
_entity.id
_entity.type
_entity.pdbx_description
1 polymer ?
#
loop_
_entity_poly.entity_id
_entity_poly.type
_entity_poly.pdbx_seq_one_letter_code
_entity_poly.pdbx_strand_id
1 'polypeptide(L)' 'MASFLLGKGVTDDIPVVLEGRFGNRHGLVAGATGTGKTVTLMTLAEGFSRMGVPVFLADVKGDVAGLAVAGD' A
#
# COMPACT_ATOMS: atom_id res chain seq x y z
N MET A 1 1.42 -13.62 -12.68
CA MET A 1 2.25 -12.54 -12.11
C MET A 1 1.70 -12.22 -10.74
N ALA A 2 2.54 -11.84 -9.78
CA ALA A 2 2.06 -11.51 -8.44
C ALA A 2 1.40 -10.12 -8.43
N SER A 3 0.24 -10.01 -7.79
CA SER A 3 -0.60 -8.82 -7.69
C SER A 3 -1.31 -8.79 -6.34
N PHE A 4 -1.74 -7.63 -5.88
CA PHE A 4 -2.56 -7.50 -4.68
C PHE A 4 -3.72 -6.51 -4.87
N LEU A 5 -4.78 -6.67 -4.06
CA LEU A 5 -5.94 -5.79 -4.07
C LEU A 5 -5.55 -4.41 -3.52
N LEU A 6 -5.78 -3.36 -4.31
CA LEU A 6 -5.56 -1.98 -3.89
C LEU A 6 -6.87 -1.30 -3.45
N GLY A 7 -7.99 -1.65 -4.08
CA GLY A 7 -9.28 -1.05 -3.76
C GLY A 7 -10.40 -1.53 -4.68
N LYS A 8 -11.43 -0.71 -4.83
CA LYS A 8 -12.64 -0.99 -5.61
C LYS A 8 -12.99 0.24 -6.46
N GLY A 9 -13.36 0.02 -7.71
CA GLY A 9 -13.84 1.05 -8.62
C GLY A 9 -15.14 1.64 -8.09
N VAL A 10 -15.23 2.96 -8.06
CA VAL A 10 -16.40 3.67 -7.48
C VAL A 10 -17.59 3.67 -8.44
N THR A 11 -17.33 3.55 -9.74
CA THR A 11 -18.33 3.66 -10.81
C THR A 11 -18.96 2.34 -11.23
N ASP A 12 -18.23 1.23 -11.05
CA ASP A 12 -18.55 -0.08 -11.60
C ASP A 12 -18.40 -1.22 -10.59
N ASP A 13 -17.99 -0.88 -9.36
CA ASP A 13 -17.77 -1.82 -8.28
C ASP A 13 -16.71 -2.91 -8.53
N ILE A 14 -15.88 -2.74 -9.57
CA ILE A 14 -14.88 -3.73 -9.97
C ILE A 14 -13.67 -3.66 -9.02
N PRO A 15 -13.10 -4.80 -8.58
CA PRO A 15 -11.85 -4.80 -7.81
C PRO A 15 -10.70 -4.15 -8.59
N VAL A 16 -10.02 -3.19 -7.96
CA VAL A 16 -8.81 -2.55 -8.49
C VAL A 16 -7.61 -3.25 -7.88
N VAL A 17 -6.82 -3.91 -8.73
CA VAL A 17 -5.62 -4.64 -8.33
C VAL A 17 -4.36 -3.93 -8.82
N LEU A 18 -3.29 -3.96 -8.01
CA LEU A 18 -1.96 -3.53 -8.44
C LEU A 18 -1.15 -4.75 -8.85
N GLU A 19 -0.82 -4.82 -10.14
CA GLU A 19 0.16 -5.77 -10.67
C GLU A 19 1.57 -5.36 -10.22
N GLY A 20 2.34 -6.31 -9.67
CA GLY A 20 3.68 -6.02 -9.15
C GLY A 20 4.60 -5.36 -10.17
N ARG A 21 4.47 -5.72 -11.46
CA ARG A 21 5.25 -5.11 -12.55
C ARG A 21 5.03 -3.60 -12.73
N PHE A 22 3.94 -3.05 -12.22
CA PHE A 22 3.65 -1.61 -12.28
C PHE A 22 4.03 -0.88 -10.98
N GLY A 23 4.33 -1.62 -9.91
CA GLY A 23 4.78 -1.08 -8.62
C GLY A 23 6.23 -0.58 -8.61
N ASN A 24 6.99 -0.78 -9.68
CA ASN A 24 8.36 -0.29 -9.84
C ASN A 24 8.45 1.16 -10.36
N ARG A 25 7.32 1.86 -10.46
CA ARG A 25 7.25 3.29 -10.80
C ARG A 25 6.96 4.11 -9.54
N HIS A 26 7.44 5.35 -9.54
CA HIS A 26 7.07 6.28 -8.47
C HIS A 26 5.56 6.55 -8.48
N GLY A 27 4.95 6.46 -7.31
CA GLY A 27 3.55 6.78 -7.08
C GLY A 27 3.40 7.91 -6.07
N LEU A 28 2.24 8.56 -6.07
CA LEU A 28 1.90 9.62 -5.12
C LEU A 28 0.54 9.30 -4.49
N VAL A 29 0.52 9.18 -3.15
CA VAL A 29 -0.71 9.14 -2.36
C VAL A 29 -0.91 10.51 -1.73
N ALA A 30 -1.88 11.27 -2.24
CA ALA A 30 -2.21 12.61 -1.79
C ALA A 30 -3.68 12.70 -1.34
N GLY A 31 -3.98 13.65 -0.46
CA GLY A 31 -5.33 13.83 0.10
C GLY A 31 -5.32 14.66 1.39
N ALA A 32 -6.50 15.13 1.83
CA ALA A 32 -6.66 15.86 3.08
C ALA A 32 -6.48 14.96 4.32
N THR A 33 -6.43 15.53 5.52
CA THR A 33 -6.45 14.75 6.76
C THR A 33 -7.75 13.96 6.86
N GLY A 34 -7.67 12.69 7.27
CA GLY A 34 -8.84 11.80 7.39
C GLY A 34 -9.28 11.11 6.10
N THR A 35 -8.64 11.37 4.94
CA THR A 35 -9.04 10.74 3.66
C THR A 35 -8.33 9.41 3.37
N GLY A 36 -7.80 8.74 4.40
CA GLY A 36 -7.23 7.39 4.27
C GLY A 36 -5.78 7.28 3.77
N LYS A 37 -5.03 8.38 3.62
CA LYS A 37 -3.62 8.33 3.16
C LYS A 37 -2.77 7.27 3.89
N THR A 38 -2.80 7.27 5.23
CA THR A 38 -2.04 6.33 6.05
C THR A 38 -2.44 4.89 5.78
N VAL A 39 -3.75 4.61 5.75
CA VAL A 39 -4.28 3.26 5.47
C VAL A 39 -3.89 2.81 4.07
N THR A 40 -3.94 3.70 3.06
CA THR A 40 -3.49 3.38 1.70
C THR A 40 -2.01 2.99 1.67
N LEU A 41 -1.13 3.70 2.38
CA LEU A 41 0.29 3.34 2.47
C LEU A 41 0.49 1.98 3.18
N MET A 42 -0.28 1.69 4.23
CA MET A 42 -0.25 0.38 4.90
C MET A 42 -0.64 -0.76 3.97
N THR A 43 -1.73 -0.60 3.20
CA THR A 43 -2.17 -1.59 2.20
C THR A 43 -1.10 -1.87 1.15
N LEU A 44 -0.44 -0.81 0.64
CA LEU A 44 0.67 -0.97 -0.30
C LEU A 44 1.83 -1.72 0.35
N ALA A 45 2.26 -1.32 1.55
CA ALA A 45 3.37 -1.94 2.26
C ALA A 45 3.11 -3.43 2.55
N GLU A 46 1.90 -3.76 3.02
CA GLU A 46 1.50 -5.15 3.26
C GLU A 46 1.45 -5.96 1.96
N GLY A 47 0.86 -5.40 0.90
CA GLY A 47 0.76 -6.05 -0.41
C GLY A 47 2.13 -6.40 -1.00
N PHE A 48 3.07 -5.46 -0.96
CA PHE A 48 4.45 -5.70 -1.41
C PHE A 48 5.19 -6.69 -0.50
N SER A 49 5.06 -6.56 0.82
CA SER A 49 5.69 -7.47 1.79
C SER A 49 5.23 -8.92 1.59
N ARG A 50 3.91 -9.15 1.42
CA ARG A 50 3.34 -10.48 1.11
C ARG A 50 3.84 -11.07 -0.22
N MET A 51 4.28 -10.23 -1.14
CA MET A 51 4.92 -10.66 -2.39
C MET A 51 6.42 -10.95 -2.24
N GLY A 52 6.98 -10.84 -1.03
CA GLY A 52 8.39 -11.02 -0.74
C GLY A 52 9.25 -9.81 -1.10
N VAL A 53 8.65 -8.64 -1.34
CA VAL A 53 9.40 -7.40 -1.61
C VAL A 53 9.73 -6.72 -0.29
N PRO A 54 11.02 -6.45 0.01
CA PRO A 54 11.39 -5.66 1.19
C PRO A 54 10.80 -4.24 1.09
N VAL A 55 10.07 -3.82 2.12
CA VAL A 55 9.45 -2.49 2.17
C VAL A 55 10.12 -1.65 3.25
N PHE A 56 10.57 -0.46 2.85
CA PHE A 56 11.02 0.59 3.76
C PHE A 56 9.98 1.72 3.78
N LEU A 57 9.61 2.18 4.96
CA LEU A 57 8.65 3.27 5.12
C LEU A 57 9.19 4.32 6.09
N ALA A 58 9.29 5.56 5.62
CA ALA A 58 9.58 6.71 6.47
C ALA A 58 8.30 7.18 7.15
N ASP A 59 8.23 7.05 8.47
CA ASP A 59 7.07 7.44 9.26
C ASP A 59 7.37 8.68 10.11
N VAL A 60 7.06 9.86 9.57
CA VAL A 60 7.29 11.14 10.25
C VAL A 60 6.32 11.36 11.40
N LYS A 61 5.09 10.82 11.31
CA LYS A 61 4.03 11.07 12.29
C LYS A 61 3.90 9.98 13.35
N GLY A 62 4.51 8.81 13.11
CA GLY A 62 4.36 7.63 13.97
C GLY A 62 3.07 6.83 13.70
N ASP A 63 2.35 7.15 12.62
CA ASP A 63 1.04 6.56 12.34
C ASP A 63 1.13 5.14 11.74
N VAL A 64 2.30 4.74 11.27
CA VAL A 64 2.52 3.50 10.49
C VAL A 64 3.51 2.54 11.15
N ALA A 65 4.22 2.97 12.19
CA ALA A 65 5.20 2.16 12.94
C ALA A 65 4.61 0.84 13.49
N GLY A 66 3.32 0.80 13.81
CA GLY A 66 2.64 -0.40 14.29
C GLY A 66 2.45 -1.52 13.24
N LEU A 67 2.78 -1.26 11.96
CA LEU A 67 2.70 -2.27 10.89
C LEU A 67 3.87 -3.26 10.91
N ALA A 68 5.02 -2.85 11.46
CA ALA A 68 6.24 -3.65 11.41
C ALA A 68 6.17 -4.82 12.40
N VAL A 69 6.57 -6.00 11.92
CA VAL A 69 6.76 -7.20 12.74
C VAL A 69 8.23 -7.62 12.58
N ALA A 70 8.86 -8.06 13.67
CA ALA A 70 10.21 -8.62 13.57
C ALA A 70 10.20 -9.82 12.62
N GLY A 71 11.19 -9.88 11.72
CA GLY A 71 11.43 -11.08 10.94
C GLY A 71 12.07 -12.16 11.81
N ASP A 72 11.93 -13.42 11.39
CA ASP A 72 12.62 -14.57 11.98
C ASP A 72 14.11 -14.64 11.58
#